data_AF-A0A357LJT1-F1
#
_entry.id   AF-A0A357LJT1-F1
#
_cell.length_a   1.000
_cell.length_b   1.000
_cell.length_c   1.000
_cell.angle_alpha   90.00
_cell.angle_beta   90.00
_cell.angle_gamma   90.00
#
_symmetry.space_group_name_H-M   'P 1'
#
loop_
_entity.id
_entity.type
_entity.pdbx_description
1 polymer ?
#
loop_
_entity_poly.entity_id
_entity_poly.type
_entity_poly.pdbx_seq_one_letter_code
_entity_poly.pdbx_strand_id
1 'polypeptide(L)'
;MKWSDFDGEYMSVIQQKTGTPLTIYTPSRLQDYLVQLPKRGTFILARNLTQHLSKRAVQKSVETVREAIGVAGIGNPDRLVVHGWRYTAVTQLADAGVSDSDIQAVSGHKTLAMIIKYRQKANQKKASKRAQIAR
;
A
#
# COMPACT_ATOMS: atom_id res chain seq x y z
N MET A 1 11.17 -6.01 -5.62
CA MET A 1 11.29 -4.54 -5.66
C MET A 1 12.76 -4.16 -5.57
N LYS A 2 13.40 -4.23 -6.73
CA LYS A 2 14.72 -3.70 -7.03
C LYS A 2 14.56 -2.28 -7.56
N TRP A 3 15.65 -1.52 -7.63
CA TRP A 3 15.63 -0.21 -8.30
C TRP A 3 15.31 -0.30 -9.79
N SER A 4 15.70 -1.40 -10.45
CA SER A 4 15.35 -1.67 -11.85
C SER A 4 13.86 -1.90 -12.09
N ASP A 5 13.07 -2.14 -11.04
CA ASP A 5 11.63 -2.36 -11.15
C ASP A 5 10.85 -1.03 -11.20
N PHE A 6 11.52 0.11 -11.03
CA PHE A 6 10.94 1.46 -11.03
C PHE A 6 11.48 2.27 -12.22
N ASP A 7 10.60 2.74 -13.08
CA ASP A 7 10.97 3.50 -14.29
C ASP A 7 10.91 5.03 -14.13
N GLY A 8 10.54 5.49 -12.93
CA GLY A 8 10.32 6.91 -12.63
C GLY A 8 8.84 7.26 -12.41
N GLU A 9 7.92 6.47 -12.97
CA GLU A 9 6.48 6.70 -12.88
C GLU A 9 5.72 5.46 -12.40
N TYR A 10 6.09 4.28 -12.87
CA TYR A 10 5.48 3.01 -12.55
C TYR A 10 6.45 2.08 -11.81
N MET A 11 5.88 1.24 -10.95
CA MET A 11 6.56 0.17 -10.24
C MET A 11 6.06 -1.18 -10.74
N SER A 12 6.98 -2.00 -11.24
CA SER A 12 6.71 -3.39 -11.62
C SER A 12 6.85 -4.32 -10.40
N VAL A 13 5.79 -5.07 -10.08
CA VAL A 13 5.73 -5.95 -8.91
C VAL A 13 5.15 -7.30 -9.30
N ILE A 14 5.85 -8.38 -8.95
CA ILE A 14 5.28 -9.73 -8.99
C ILE A 14 4.78 -10.08 -7.60
N GLN A 15 3.48 -10.35 -7.46
CA GLN A 15 2.90 -10.73 -6.19
C GLN A 15 3.39 -12.12 -5.76
N GLN A 16 4.08 -12.20 -4.62
CA GLN A 16 4.65 -13.48 -4.13
C GLN A 16 3.60 -14.58 -3.92
N LYS A 17 2.39 -14.23 -3.45
CA LYS A 17 1.34 -15.22 -3.15
C LYS A 17 0.65 -15.77 -4.40
N THR A 18 0.56 -14.98 -5.46
CA THR A 18 -0.31 -15.27 -6.61
C THR A 18 0.45 -15.41 -7.93
N GLY A 19 1.71 -14.96 -7.97
CA GLY A 19 2.52 -14.88 -9.19
C GLY A 19 2.10 -13.79 -10.16
N THR A 20 1.04 -13.02 -9.86
CA THR A 20 0.49 -12.04 -10.79
C THR A 20 1.45 -10.85 -10.96
N PRO A 21 1.90 -10.55 -12.18
CA PRO A 21 2.64 -9.32 -12.46
C PRO A 21 1.67 -8.13 -12.42
N LEU A 22 2.12 -7.04 -11.80
CA LEU A 22 1.39 -5.79 -11.67
C LEU A 22 2.31 -4.63 -12.04
N THR A 23 1.76 -3.67 -12.76
CA THR A 23 2.40 -2.38 -13.04
C THR A 23 1.59 -1.32 -12.30
N ILE A 24 2.16 -0.76 -11.23
CA ILE A 24 1.45 0.12 -10.32
C ILE A 24 1.97 1.54 -10.52
N TYR A 25 1.06 2.47 -10.82
CA TYR A 25 1.39 3.90 -10.85
C TYR A 25 1.90 4.35 -9.48
N THR A 26 3.03 5.02 -9.46
CA THR A 26 3.67 5.56 -8.26
C THR A 26 3.19 7.00 -8.11
N PRO A 27 2.46 7.37 -7.04
CA PRO A 27 2.04 8.76 -6.85
C PRO A 27 3.25 9.69 -6.72
N SER A 28 3.12 10.96 -7.14
CA SER A 28 4.20 11.97 -7.12
C SER A 28 4.98 11.99 -5.80
N ARG A 29 4.27 12.04 -4.65
CA ARG A 29 4.90 11.99 -3.32
C ARG A 29 5.87 10.81 -3.11
N LEU A 30 5.57 9.67 -3.72
CA LEU A 30 6.40 8.46 -3.62
C LEU A 30 7.52 8.50 -4.67
N GLN A 31 7.27 9.03 -5.86
CA GLN A 31 8.32 9.29 -6.85
C GLN A 31 9.40 10.22 -6.26
N ASP A 32 8.97 11.37 -5.72
CA ASP A 32 9.85 12.37 -5.10
C ASP A 32 10.66 11.77 -3.95
N TYR A 33 10.01 10.97 -3.10
CA TYR A 33 10.68 10.29 -2.00
C TYR A 33 11.70 9.27 -2.50
N LEU A 34 11.37 8.47 -3.50
CA LEU A 34 12.27 7.46 -4.06
C LEU A 34 13.51 8.09 -4.72
N VAL A 35 13.37 9.26 -5.36
CA VAL A 35 14.49 10.00 -5.96
C VAL A 35 15.47 10.49 -4.91
N GLN A 36 14.99 10.87 -3.73
CA GLN A 36 15.83 11.37 -2.62
C GLN A 36 16.54 10.26 -1.85
N LEU A 37 16.11 9.01 -1.99
CA LEU A 37 16.71 7.91 -1.24
C LEU A 37 18.10 7.54 -1.78
N PRO A 38 19.13 7.42 -0.90
CA PRO A 38 20.42 6.92 -1.34
C PRO A 38 20.30 5.45 -1.76
N LYS A 39 20.81 5.12 -2.94
CA LYS A 39 20.85 3.75 -3.46
C LYS A 39 21.95 2.95 -2.74
N ARG A 40 21.57 2.21 -1.70
CA ARG A 40 22.48 1.40 -0.85
C ARG A 40 22.75 -0.01 -1.37
N GLY A 41 22.23 -0.38 -2.53
CA GLY A 41 22.33 -1.71 -3.13
C GLY A 41 21.27 -1.91 -4.22
N THR A 42 21.14 -3.14 -4.71
CA THR A 42 20.21 -3.51 -5.80
C THR A 42 18.73 -3.33 -5.43
N PHE A 43 18.40 -3.43 -4.14
CA PHE A 43 17.02 -3.38 -3.65
C PHE A 43 16.67 -2.00 -3.08
N ILE A 44 15.39 -1.60 -3.23
CA ILE A 44 14.87 -0.36 -2.64
C ILE A 44 14.99 -0.41 -1.11
N LEU A 45 14.62 -1.56 -0.52
CA LEU A 45 14.82 -1.87 0.89
C LEU A 45 16.00 -2.85 1.03
N ALA A 46 17.22 -2.34 0.91
CA ALA A 46 18.45 -3.12 0.96
C ALA A 46 18.92 -3.42 2.39
N ARG A 47 19.33 -4.68 2.65
CA ARG A 47 20.13 -5.07 3.81
C ARG A 47 21.63 -4.81 3.56
N ASN A 48 22.07 -5.08 2.34
CA ASN A 48 23.42 -4.84 1.81
C ASN A 48 23.33 -4.67 0.28
N LEU A 49 24.47 -4.66 -0.41
CA LEU A 49 24.53 -4.44 -1.86
C LEU A 49 23.64 -5.41 -2.67
N THR A 50 23.48 -6.65 -2.24
CA THR A 50 22.84 -7.71 -3.04
C THR A 50 21.62 -8.36 -2.40
N GLN A 51 21.29 -8.04 -1.14
CA GLN A 51 20.18 -8.64 -0.40
C GLN A 51 19.16 -7.59 0.03
N HIS A 52 17.87 -7.96 -0.05
CA HIS A 52 16.78 -7.16 0.50
C HIS A 52 16.63 -7.38 2.02
N LEU A 53 15.94 -6.45 2.69
CA LEU A 53 15.47 -6.66 4.05
C LEU A 53 14.49 -7.83 4.11
N SER A 54 14.56 -8.61 5.18
CA SER A 54 13.60 -9.68 5.43
C SER A 54 12.25 -9.10 5.88
N LYS A 55 11.17 -9.83 5.65
CA LYS A 55 9.83 -9.43 6.13
C LYS A 55 9.82 -9.16 7.64
N ARG A 56 10.52 -10.00 8.41
CA ARG A 56 10.64 -9.84 9.87
C ARG A 56 11.39 -8.57 10.25
N ALA A 57 12.46 -8.23 9.53
CA ALA A 57 13.21 -6.98 9.78
C ALA A 57 12.32 -5.75 9.53
N VAL A 58 11.59 -5.72 8.41
CA VAL A 58 10.65 -4.64 8.10
C VAL A 58 9.56 -4.53 9.18
N GLN A 59 8.99 -5.66 9.61
CA GLN A 59 8.00 -5.67 10.67
C GLN A 59 8.56 -5.10 11.98
N LYS A 60 9.77 -5.49 12.38
CA LYS A 60 10.41 -4.98 13.59
C LYS A 60 10.69 -3.48 13.51
N SER A 61 11.10 -2.97 12.35
CA SER A 61 11.25 -1.52 12.14
C SER A 61 9.93 -0.76 12.36
N VAL A 62 8.82 -1.31 11.87
CA VAL A 62 7.49 -0.71 12.07
C VAL A 62 7.04 -0.79 13.52
N GLU A 63 7.29 -1.90 14.21
CA GLU A 63 7.05 -2.03 15.65
C GLU A 63 7.84 -0.98 16.45
N THR A 64 9.11 -0.76 16.11
CA THR A 64 9.97 0.24 16.75
C THR A 64 9.38 1.65 16.59
N VAL A 65 8.88 1.98 15.40
CA VAL A 65 8.19 3.28 15.17
C VAL A 65 6.93 3.38 16.03
N ARG A 66 6.13 2.31 16.15
CA ARG A 66 4.92 2.30 16.98
C ARG A 66 5.22 2.51 18.46
N GLU A 67 6.29 1.90 18.96
CA GLU A 67 6.78 2.10 20.32
C GLU A 67 7.18 3.57 20.53
N ALA A 68 7.99 4.12 19.61
CA ALA A 68 8.48 5.50 19.69
C ALA A 68 7.37 6.55 19.68
N ILE A 69 6.28 6.33 18.93
CA ILE A 69 5.13 7.25 18.88
C ILE A 69 4.06 6.94 19.94
N GLY A 70 4.31 6.01 20.86
CA GLY A 70 3.41 5.71 21.99
C GLY A 70 2.12 4.96 21.63
N VAL A 71 2.03 4.36 20.44
CA VAL A 71 0.82 3.64 19.97
C VAL A 71 0.95 2.12 20.08
N ALA A 72 2.05 1.62 20.65
CA ALA A 72 2.32 0.19 20.77
C ALA A 72 1.24 -0.58 21.57
N GLY A 73 0.66 0.05 22.60
CA GLY A 73 -0.37 -0.52 23.46
C GLY A 73 -1.79 0.02 23.24
N ILE A 74 -2.01 0.85 22.22
CA ILE A 74 -3.34 1.43 21.94
C ILE A 74 -4.17 0.43 21.13
N GLY A 75 -5.18 -0.15 21.77
CA GLY A 75 -6.10 -1.09 21.15
C GLY A 75 -5.49 -2.48 20.93
N ASN A 76 -6.08 -3.25 20.01
CA ASN A 76 -5.59 -4.60 19.72
C ASN A 76 -4.20 -4.53 19.03
N PRO A 77 -3.16 -5.20 19.55
CA PRO A 77 -1.80 -5.18 19.01
C PRO A 77 -1.70 -5.64 17.55
N ASP A 78 -2.66 -6.41 17.05
CA ASP A 78 -2.75 -6.86 15.67
C ASP A 78 -3.29 -5.79 14.70
N ARG A 79 -3.77 -4.62 15.17
CA ARG A 79 -4.40 -3.61 14.31
C ARG A 79 -3.44 -2.72 13.55
N LEU A 80 -2.24 -2.46 14.08
CA LEU A 80 -1.28 -1.50 13.51
C LEU A 80 -0.11 -2.18 12.81
N VAL A 81 -0.36 -3.30 12.15
CA VAL A 81 0.66 -4.07 11.42
C VAL A 81 0.75 -3.67 9.95
N VAL A 82 1.88 -3.98 9.30
CA VAL A 82 2.17 -3.64 7.89
C VAL A 82 1.07 -4.09 6.93
N HIS A 83 0.49 -5.28 7.14
CA HIS A 83 -0.61 -5.75 6.29
C HIS A 83 -1.83 -4.83 6.32
N GLY A 84 -2.08 -4.16 7.45
CA GLY A 84 -3.16 -3.19 7.62
C GLY A 84 -3.02 -1.97 6.71
N TRP A 85 -1.81 -1.60 6.28
CA TRP A 85 -1.62 -0.43 5.40
C TRP A 85 -2.30 -0.60 4.05
N ARG A 86 -2.29 -1.81 3.49
CA ARG A 86 -2.98 -2.09 2.23
C ARG A 86 -4.49 -1.99 2.37
N TYR A 87 -5.04 -2.47 3.49
CA TYR A 87 -6.45 -2.29 3.83
C TYR A 87 -6.80 -0.80 3.95
N THR A 88 -5.96 -0.03 4.65
CA THR A 88 -6.14 1.41 4.82
C THR A 88 -6.11 2.12 3.48
N ALA A 89 -5.16 1.81 2.60
CA ALA A 89 -5.07 2.39 1.26
C ALA A 89 -6.35 2.11 0.44
N VAL A 90 -6.83 0.87 0.43
CA VAL A 90 -8.08 0.51 -0.27
C VAL A 90 -9.28 1.24 0.32
N THR A 91 -9.36 1.35 1.65
CA THR A 91 -10.44 2.07 2.33
C THR A 91 -10.43 3.56 1.97
N GLN A 92 -9.25 4.20 1.98
CA GLN A 92 -9.09 5.60 1.62
C GLN A 92 -9.50 5.88 0.17
N LEU A 93 -9.14 4.99 -0.76
CA LEU A 93 -9.57 5.10 -2.17
C LEU A 93 -11.09 4.96 -2.30
N ALA A 94 -11.70 4.01 -1.57
CA ALA A 94 -13.15 3.84 -1.56
C ALA A 94 -13.90 5.05 -0.98
N ASP A 95 -13.39 5.62 0.13
CA ASP A 95 -13.93 6.84 0.73
C ASP A 95 -13.80 8.05 -0.21
N ALA A 96 -12.67 8.15 -0.93
CA ALA A 96 -12.45 9.16 -1.96
C ALA A 96 -13.37 8.98 -3.18
N GLY A 97 -13.88 7.77 -3.40
CA GLY A 97 -14.83 7.48 -4.46
C GLY A 97 -14.28 6.91 -5.73
N VAL A 98 -13.05 6.43 -5.65
CA VAL A 98 -12.42 5.69 -6.72
C VAL A 98 -13.26 4.45 -7.02
N SER A 99 -13.38 4.11 -8.30
CA SER A 99 -14.18 2.96 -8.73
C SER A 99 -13.59 1.65 -8.20
N ASP A 100 -14.41 0.60 -8.07
CA ASP A 100 -13.90 -0.68 -7.56
C ASP A 100 -12.88 -1.32 -8.52
N SER A 101 -13.02 -1.10 -9.83
CA SER A 101 -12.07 -1.54 -10.85
C SER A 101 -10.71 -0.84 -10.70
N ASP A 102 -10.69 0.47 -10.46
CA ASP A 102 -9.44 1.22 -10.28
C ASP A 102 -8.76 0.84 -8.96
N ILE A 103 -9.55 0.65 -7.89
CA ILE A 103 -9.05 0.12 -6.62
C ILE A 103 -8.47 -1.29 -6.83
N GLN A 104 -9.11 -2.11 -7.65
CA GLN A 104 -8.61 -3.44 -7.99
C GLN A 104 -7.29 -3.36 -8.76
N ALA A 105 -7.16 -2.43 -9.71
CA ALA A 105 -5.94 -2.23 -10.47
C ALA A 105 -4.74 -1.84 -9.57
N VAL A 106 -4.96 -0.91 -8.63
CA VAL A 106 -3.89 -0.45 -7.71
C VAL A 106 -3.55 -1.49 -6.65
N SER A 107 -4.57 -2.17 -6.11
CA SER A 107 -4.32 -3.17 -5.09
C SER A 107 -3.80 -4.47 -5.73
N GLY A 108 -4.41 -4.98 -6.79
CA GLY A 108 -4.14 -6.32 -7.30
C GLY A 108 -4.82 -7.40 -6.46
N HIS A 109 -6.01 -7.11 -5.92
CA HIS A 109 -6.88 -8.17 -5.37
C HIS A 109 -7.47 -9.00 -6.52
N LYS A 110 -7.44 -10.33 -6.38
CA LYS A 110 -8.00 -11.24 -7.40
C LYS A 110 -9.50 -11.07 -7.60
N THR A 111 -10.24 -10.75 -6.54
CA THR A 111 -11.70 -10.66 -6.60
C THR A 111 -12.21 -9.31 -6.08
N LEU A 112 -13.22 -8.78 -6.76
CA LEU A 112 -13.93 -7.57 -6.36
C LEU A 112 -14.68 -7.74 -5.03
N ALA A 113 -15.08 -8.96 -4.67
CA ALA A 113 -15.75 -9.26 -3.40
C ALA A 113 -14.97 -8.75 -2.17
N MET A 114 -13.64 -8.81 -2.22
CA MET A 114 -12.79 -8.32 -1.14
C MET A 114 -12.81 -6.78 -1.04
N ILE A 115 -12.93 -6.09 -2.18
CA ILE A 115 -13.03 -4.62 -2.26
C ILE A 115 -14.41 -4.16 -1.81
N ILE A 116 -15.47 -4.86 -2.20
CA ILE A 116 -16.86 -4.57 -1.80
C ILE A 116 -17.00 -4.56 -0.27
N LYS A 117 -16.36 -5.49 0.44
CA LYS A 117 -16.34 -5.51 1.91
C LYS A 117 -15.78 -4.21 2.52
N TYR A 118 -14.79 -3.60 1.86
CA TYR A 118 -14.19 -2.34 2.31
C TYR A 118 -15.07 -1.14 1.93
N ARG A 119 -15.69 -1.16 0.76
CA ARG A 119 -16.69 -0.17 0.34
C ARG A 119 -17.91 -0.13 1.26
N GLN A 120 -18.39 -1.28 1.75
CA GLN A 120 -19.52 -1.31 2.70
C GLN A 120 -19.22 -0.57 4.01
N LYS A 121 -17.92 -0.44 4.36
CA LYS A 121 -17.47 0.37 5.51
C LYS A 121 -17.19 1.83 5.14
N ALA A 122 -17.08 2.14 3.85
CA ALA A 122 -16.91 3.51 3.38
C ALA A 122 -18.15 4.33 3.72
N ASN A 123 -17.98 5.63 3.89
CA ASN A 123 -19.05 6.50 4.37
C ASN A 123 -20.20 6.60 3.35
N GLN A 124 -21.29 5.86 3.57
CA GLN A 124 -22.47 5.80 2.69
C GLN A 124 -23.02 7.19 2.37
N LYS A 125 -23.03 8.11 3.34
CA LYS A 125 -23.50 9.49 3.15
C LYS A 125 -22.63 10.26 2.15
N LYS A 126 -21.30 10.11 2.24
CA LYS A 126 -20.36 10.72 1.27
C LYS A 126 -20.53 10.10 -0.12
N ALA A 127 -20.66 8.77 -0.18
CA ALA A 127 -20.87 8.06 -1.44
C ALA A 127 -22.17 8.48 -2.14
N SER A 128 -23.27 8.58 -1.38
CA SER A 128 -24.57 9.06 -1.88
C SER A 128 -24.47 10.48 -2.45
N LYS A 129 -23.89 11.43 -1.70
CA LYS A 129 -23.70 12.81 -2.16
C LYS A 129 -22.92 12.88 -3.48
N ARG A 130 -21.78 12.17 -3.57
CA ARG A 130 -20.96 12.14 -4.78
C ARG A 130 -21.73 11.55 -5.97
N ALA A 131 -22.45 10.45 -5.77
CA ALA A 131 -23.23 9.81 -6.83
C ALA A 131 -24.35 10.72 -7.36
N GLN A 132 -25.00 11.49 -6.49
CA GLN A 132 -26.03 12.46 -6.91
C GLN A 132 -25.47 13.69 -7.61
N ILE A 133 -24.26 14.14 -7.26
CA ILE A 133 -23.59 15.27 -7.94
C ILE A 133 -23.05 14.86 -9.33
N ALA A 134 -22.62 13.61 -9.49
CA ALA A 134 -22.05 13.12 -10.74
C ALA A 134 -23.09 12.76 -11.82
N ARG A 135 -24.39 12.84 -11.50
CA ARG A 135 -25.51 12.67 -12.44
C ARG A 135 -25.89 14.02 -13.04
#